data_AF-J4ULI2-F1
#
_entry.id   AF-J4ULI2-F1
#
_cell.length_a   1.000
_cell.length_b   1.000
_cell.length_c   1.000
_cell.angle_alpha   90.00
_cell.angle_beta   90.00
_cell.angle_gamma   90.00
#
_symmetry.space_group_name_H-M   'P 1'
#
loop_
_entity.id
_entity.type
_entity.pdbx_description
1 polymer ?
#
loop_
_entity_poly.entity_id
_entity_poly.type
_entity_poly.pdbx_seq_one_letter_code
_entity_poly.pdbx_strand_id
1 'polypeptide(L)'
;MDIRIIKSPSKATLDIILRRKGSSAAIMTENIGAIGLLQGKVIDMLVASDIAEKAAGVTVEDIKGNCPQNMLVLAILGDTSSVEAAIMQIKKELNEGKYICD
;
A
#
# COMPACT_ATOMS: atom_id res chain seq x y z
N MET A 1 2.86 -5.62 11.62
CA MET A 1 2.16 -5.14 10.41
C MET A 1 1.48 -6.32 9.75
N ASP A 2 0.24 -6.15 9.33
CA ASP A 2 -0.50 -7.10 8.51
C ASP A 2 -0.36 -6.74 7.03
N ILE A 3 -0.09 -7.74 6.19
CA ILE A 3 0.00 -7.55 4.74
C ILE A 3 -0.90 -8.58 4.03
N ARG A 4 -1.68 -8.13 3.05
CA ARG A 4 -2.48 -8.99 2.16
C ARG A 4 -2.30 -8.51 0.71
N ILE A 5 -2.41 -9.43 -0.24
CA ILE A 5 -2.42 -9.11 -1.67
C ILE A 5 -3.72 -9.61 -2.29
N ILE A 6 -4.36 -8.75 -3.07
CA ILE A 6 -5.52 -9.08 -3.91
C ILE A 6 -5.05 -9.05 -5.35
N LYS A 7 -4.98 -10.20 -6.01
CA LYS A 7 -4.69 -10.29 -7.45
C LYS A 7 -5.99 -10.18 -8.24
N SER A 8 -5.95 -9.48 -9.37
CA SER A 8 -7.13 -9.27 -10.24
C SER A 8 -8.35 -8.79 -9.44
N PRO A 9 -8.25 -7.64 -8.74
CA PRO A 9 -9.31 -7.16 -7.87
C PRO A 9 -10.61 -6.95 -8.64
N SER A 10 -11.74 -7.29 -8.02
CA SER A 10 -13.05 -7.04 -8.62
C SER A 10 -13.31 -5.53 -8.76
N LYS A 11 -14.16 -5.15 -9.72
CA LYS A 11 -14.59 -3.75 -9.88
C LYS A 11 -15.16 -3.17 -8.58
N ALA A 12 -15.99 -3.93 -7.87
CA ALA A 12 -16.56 -3.50 -6.59
C ALA A 12 -15.48 -3.22 -5.54
N THR A 13 -14.41 -4.04 -5.50
CA THR A 13 -13.26 -3.81 -4.61
C THR A 13 -12.53 -2.52 -4.96
N LEU A 14 -12.27 -2.28 -6.26
CA LEU A 14 -11.65 -1.04 -6.73
C LEU A 14 -12.50 0.19 -6.36
N ASP A 15 -13.81 0.12 -6.58
CA ASP A 15 -14.71 1.23 -6.25
C ASP A 15 -14.76 1.53 -4.74
N ILE A 16 -14.55 0.53 -3.88
CA ILE A 16 -14.43 0.74 -2.42
C ILE A 16 -13.12 1.45 -2.10
N ILE A 17 -12.00 1.03 -2.68
CA ILE A 17 -10.69 1.65 -2.48
C ILE A 17 -10.72 3.11 -2.95
N LEU A 18 -11.23 3.38 -4.15
CA LEU A 18 -11.32 4.72 -4.71
C LEU A 18 -12.17 5.69 -3.88
N ARG A 19 -13.21 5.19 -3.19
CA ARG A 19 -14.04 5.99 -2.29
C ARG A 19 -13.38 6.30 -0.96
N ARG A 20 -12.38 5.51 -0.58
CA ARG A 20 -11.71 5.56 0.73
C ARG A 20 -10.29 6.10 0.65
N LYS A 21 -9.72 6.22 -0.55
CA LYS A 21 -8.40 6.82 -0.74
C LYS A 21 -8.37 8.21 -0.15
N GLY A 22 -7.26 8.60 0.48
CA GLY A 22 -7.15 9.92 1.05
C GLY A 22 -6.67 10.99 0.08
N SER A 23 -6.00 10.61 -1.02
CA SER A 23 -5.64 11.54 -2.08
C SER A 23 -6.88 12.10 -2.79
N SER A 24 -6.78 13.32 -3.32
CA SER A 24 -7.79 13.86 -4.26
C SER A 24 -7.47 13.52 -5.72
N ALA A 25 -6.28 12.99 -6.00
CA ALA A 25 -5.82 12.68 -7.35
C ALA A 25 -6.65 11.57 -7.99
N ALA A 26 -6.95 11.69 -9.29
CA ALA A 26 -7.59 10.61 -10.03
C ALA A 26 -6.60 9.46 -10.20
N ILE A 27 -7.04 8.23 -9.95
CA ILE A 27 -6.27 7.02 -10.19
C ILE A 27 -6.85 6.32 -11.41
N MET A 28 -6.01 6.04 -12.41
CA MET A 28 -6.38 5.22 -13.55
C MET A 28 -6.50 3.76 -13.11
N THR A 29 -7.73 3.25 -13.05
CA THR A 29 -8.01 1.88 -12.59
C THR A 29 -7.79 0.82 -13.65
N GLU A 30 -7.74 1.21 -14.92
CA GLU A 30 -7.64 0.32 -16.09
C GLU A 30 -6.35 -0.51 -16.14
N ASN A 31 -5.35 -0.19 -15.31
CA ASN A 31 -4.07 -0.88 -15.25
C ASN A 31 -3.77 -1.56 -13.89
N ILE A 32 -4.78 -1.71 -13.01
CA ILE A 32 -4.58 -2.32 -11.68
C ILE A 32 -4.71 -3.85 -11.77
N GLY A 33 -3.56 -4.53 -11.86
CA GLY A 33 -3.47 -5.99 -11.84
C GLY A 33 -3.46 -6.59 -10.42
N ALA A 34 -3.02 -5.83 -9.42
CA ALA A 34 -3.05 -6.24 -8.02
C ALA A 34 -3.16 -5.05 -7.05
N ILE A 35 -3.56 -5.36 -5.81
CA ILE A 35 -3.60 -4.42 -4.69
C ILE A 35 -2.86 -5.04 -3.51
N GLY A 36 -1.82 -4.38 -3.02
CA GLY A 36 -1.20 -4.66 -1.74
C GLY A 36 -1.88 -3.88 -0.63
N LEU A 37 -2.42 -4.55 0.38
CA LEU A 37 -3.00 -3.92 1.57
C LEU A 37 -2.07 -4.11 2.75
N LEU A 38 -1.59 -2.99 3.31
CA LEU A 38 -0.69 -2.97 4.45
C LEU A 38 -1.39 -2.26 5.60
N GLN A 39 -1.47 -2.89 6.76
CA GLN A 39 -2.02 -2.29 7.97
C GLN A 39 -1.01 -2.36 9.12
N GLY A 40 -0.78 -1.23 9.77
CA GLY A 40 0.20 -1.15 10.85
C GLY A 40 0.20 0.19 11.55
N LYS A 41 1.20 0.39 12.40
CA LYS A 41 1.39 1.68 13.07
C LYS A 41 1.65 2.77 12.04
N VAL A 42 1.21 3.99 12.33
CA VAL A 42 1.38 5.14 11.43
C VAL A 42 2.84 5.29 10.96
N ILE A 43 3.80 5.21 11.89
CA ILE A 43 5.23 5.35 11.58
C ILE A 43 5.73 4.26 10.62
N ASP A 44 5.36 3.00 10.87
CA ASP A 44 5.76 1.87 10.02
C ASP A 44 5.17 2.03 8.60
N MET A 45 3.93 2.52 8.51
CA MET A 45 3.28 2.70 7.22
C MET A 45 3.88 3.86 6.44
N LEU A 46 4.26 4.97 7.08
CA LEU A 46 4.93 6.08 6.37
C LEU A 46 6.27 5.62 5.76
N VAL A 47 7.03 4.80 6.48
CA VAL A 47 8.26 4.18 5.95
C VAL A 47 7.92 3.22 4.80
N ALA A 48 6.91 2.34 4.97
CA ALA A 48 6.48 1.43 3.92
C ALA A 48 6.02 2.16 2.65
N SER A 49 5.35 3.31 2.79
CA SER A 49 4.92 4.16 1.68
C SER A 49 6.11 4.68 0.88
N ASP A 50 7.14 5.18 1.55
CA ASP A 50 8.36 5.69 0.90
C ASP A 50 9.13 4.57 0.17
N ILE A 51 9.23 3.39 0.79
CA ILE A 51 9.84 2.20 0.14
C ILE A 51 9.05 1.81 -1.10
N ALA A 52 7.71 1.79 -1.01
CA ALA A 52 6.83 1.40 -2.11
C ALA A 52 6.86 2.40 -3.27
N GLU A 53 6.75 3.70 -3.02
CA GLU A 53 6.80 4.75 -4.06
C GLU A 53 8.13 4.77 -4.82
N LYS A 54 9.23 4.36 -4.17
CA LYS A 54 10.54 4.20 -4.84
C LYS A 54 10.60 2.98 -5.75
N ALA A 55 9.70 2.00 -5.59
CA ALA A 55 9.57 0.90 -6.52
C ALA A 55 8.82 1.38 -7.79
N ALA A 56 9.41 1.17 -8.96
CA ALA A 56 8.78 1.59 -10.21
C ALA A 56 7.45 0.84 -10.44
N GLY A 57 6.44 1.55 -10.94
CA GLY A 57 5.19 0.94 -11.44
C GLY A 57 4.11 0.69 -10.39
N VAL A 58 4.22 1.27 -9.19
CA VAL A 58 3.13 1.26 -8.20
C VAL A 58 2.69 2.68 -7.84
N THR A 59 1.47 2.79 -7.31
CA THR A 59 0.91 3.99 -6.68
C THR A 59 0.49 3.65 -5.27
N VAL A 60 0.87 4.47 -4.30
CA VAL A 60 0.52 4.27 -2.90
C VAL A 60 -0.60 5.22 -2.48
N GLU A 61 -1.64 4.69 -1.84
CA GLU A 61 -2.78 5.44 -1.34
C GLU A 61 -3.04 5.12 0.13
N ASP A 62 -3.30 6.15 0.94
CA ASP A 62 -3.84 5.95 2.28
C ASP A 62 -5.32 5.58 2.19
N ILE A 63 -5.74 4.58 2.95
CA ILE A 63 -7.14 4.18 3.01
C ILE A 63 -7.75 4.72 4.29
N LYS A 64 -8.55 5.78 4.14
CA LYS A 64 -9.27 6.41 5.23
C LYS A 64 -10.30 5.44 5.81
N GLY A 65 -10.41 5.44 7.14
CA GLY A 65 -11.36 4.64 7.89
C GLY A 65 -11.33 4.99 9.37
N ASN A 66 -12.21 4.35 10.15
CA ASN A 66 -12.29 4.56 11.60
C ASN A 66 -11.23 3.74 12.35
N CYS A 67 -10.02 3.61 11.80
CA CYS A 67 -8.94 2.89 12.46
C CYS A 67 -8.55 3.62 13.78
N PRO A 68 -7.98 2.92 14.77
CA PRO A 68 -7.36 3.56 15.93
C PRO A 68 -6.38 4.66 15.48
N GLN A 69 -6.27 5.75 16.24
CA GLN A 69 -5.49 6.96 15.84
C GLN A 69 -4.03 6.68 15.45
N ASN A 70 -3.44 5.60 15.96
CA ASN A 70 -2.07 5.20 15.71
C ASN A 70 -1.91 4.11 14.64
N MET A 71 -2.99 3.71 13.96
CA MET A 71 -3.01 2.68 12.92
C MET A 71 -3.52 3.24 11.60
N LEU A 72 -2.90 2.86 10.49
CA LEU A 72 -3.40 3.21 9.16
C LEU A 72 -3.28 2.04 8.19
N VAL A 73 -4.00 2.16 7.07
CA VAL A 73 -3.98 1.20 5.97
C VAL A 73 -3.45 1.88 4.72
N LEU A 74 -2.48 1.25 4.06
CA LEU A 74 -2.04 1.63 2.72
C LEU A 74 -2.57 0.65 1.68
N ALA A 75 -2.94 1.17 0.52
CA ALA A 75 -3.15 0.41 -0.70
C ALA A 75 -2.03 0.70 -1.69
N ILE A 76 -1.29 -0.33 -2.08
CA ILE A 76 -0.27 -0.29 -3.14
C ILE A 76 -0.92 -0.85 -4.41
N LEU A 77 -1.11 0.00 -5.40
CA LEU A 77 -1.83 -0.28 -6.64
C LEU A 77 -0.84 -0.39 -7.80
N GLY A 78 -0.98 -1.40 -8.65
CA GLY A 78 -0.12 -1.56 -9.83
C GLY A 78 -0.39 -2.87 -10.56
N ASP A 79 0.49 -3.24 -11.48
CA ASP A 79 0.49 -4.60 -12.02
C ASP A 79 0.90 -5.62 -10.93
N THR A 80 0.60 -6.90 -11.16
CA THR A 80 0.83 -7.94 -10.16
C THR A 80 2.32 -8.06 -9.77
N SER A 81 3.23 -8.00 -10.73
CA SER A 81 4.67 -8.13 -10.46
C SER A 81 5.21 -6.94 -9.67
N SER A 82 4.84 -5.72 -10.04
CA SER A 82 5.29 -4.50 -9.38
C SER A 82 4.80 -4.44 -7.93
N VAL A 83 3.54 -4.81 -7.68
CA VAL A 83 2.99 -4.88 -6.32
C VAL A 83 3.67 -5.95 -5.47
N GLU A 84 3.91 -7.15 -6.02
CA GLU A 84 4.64 -8.20 -5.30
C GLU A 84 6.07 -7.79 -4.95
N ALA A 85 6.78 -7.18 -5.90
CA ALA A 85 8.13 -6.68 -5.70
C ALA A 85 8.18 -5.60 -4.60
N ALA A 86 7.26 -4.62 -4.66
CA ALA A 86 7.16 -3.58 -3.64
C ALA A 86 6.90 -4.17 -2.24
N ILE A 87 5.97 -5.13 -2.11
CA ILE A 87 5.69 -5.79 -0.83
C ILE A 87 6.90 -6.57 -0.31
N MET A 88 7.62 -7.28 -1.19
CA MET A 88 8.84 -8.00 -0.80
C MET A 88 9.91 -7.05 -0.29
N GLN A 89 10.10 -5.91 -0.97
CA GLN A 89 11.07 -4.89 -0.56
C GLN A 89 10.73 -4.29 0.80
N ILE A 90 9.45 -3.93 1.03
CA ILE A 90 8.98 -3.41 2.33
C ILE A 90 9.27 -4.41 3.45
N LYS A 91 8.94 -5.69 3.25
CA LYS A 91 9.21 -6.73 4.24
C LYS A 91 10.70 -6.86 4.53
N LYS A 92 11.54 -6.81 3.50
CA LYS A 92 12.99 -6.92 3.64
C LYS A 92 13.55 -5.76 4.46
N GLU A 93 13.31 -4.52 4.05
CA GLU A 93 13.94 -3.35 4.67
C GLU A 93 13.45 -3.10 6.11
N LEU A 94 12.18 -3.39 6.41
CA LEU A 94 11.66 -3.30 7.78
C LEU A 94 12.22 -4.39 8.69
N ASN A 95 12.41 -5.62 8.19
CA ASN A 95 13.01 -6.71 8.97
C ASN A 95 14.51 -6.50 9.20
N GLU A 96 15.22 -5.90 8.25
CA GLU A 96 16.65 -5.57 8.37
C GLU A 96 16.90 -4.39 9.33
N GLY A 97 15.86 -3.75 9.88
CA GLY A 97 16.00 -2.67 10.84
C GLY A 97 16.63 -1.41 10.26
N LYS A 98 16.66 -1.26 8.92
CA LYS A 98 17.34 -0.17 8.20
C LYS A 98 16.85 1.23 8.58
N TYR A 99 15.65 1.32 9.14
CA TYR A 99 14.99 2.56 9.55
C TYR A 99 14.90 2.74 11.08
N ILE A 100 15.60 1.90 11.84
CA ILE A 100 15.74 2.08 13.29
C ILE A 100 16.92 3.03 13.53
N CYS A 101 16.68 4.08 14.31
CA CYS A 101 17.75 4.95 14.78
C CYS A 101 18.24 4.42 16.13
N ASP A 102 19.54 4.12 16.23
CA ASP A 102 20.25 3.80 17.48
C ASP A 102 20.67 5.06 18.24
#